data_AF-A0A6L8G8K0-F1
#
_entry.id   AF-A0A6L8G8K0-F1
#
_cell.length_a   1.000
_cell.length_b   1.000
_cell.length_c   1.000
_cell.angle_alpha   90.00
_cell.angle_beta   90.00
_cell.angle_gamma   90.00
#
_symmetry.space_group_name_H-M   'P 1'
#
loop_
_entity.id
_entity.type
_entity.pdbx_description
1 polymer ?
#
loop_
_entity_poly.entity_id
_entity_poly.type
_entity_poly.pdbx_seq_one_letter_code
_entity_poly.pdbx_strand_id
1 'polypeptide(L)' 'MMYKIRTYNQIAVRGLERFPRQRYELGTEIADPDSKLLRSNKLTEDDVQDRLRAIA' A
#
# COMPACT_ATOMS: atom_id res chain seq x y z
N MET A 1 7.44 -15.24 1.63
CA MET A 1 7.87 -13.83 1.63
C MET A 1 6.63 -12.97 1.55
N MET A 2 6.53 -11.89 2.34
CA MET A 2 5.34 -11.06 2.48
C MET A 2 5.56 -9.71 1.79
N TYR A 3 4.57 -9.22 1.05
CA TYR A 3 4.59 -7.91 0.40
C TYR A 3 4.00 -6.86 1.33
N LYS A 4 4.71 -5.75 1.49
CA LYS A 4 4.30 -4.64 2.36
C LYS A 4 3.54 -3.59 1.55
N ILE A 5 2.30 -3.30 1.93
CA ILE A 5 1.43 -2.35 1.25
C ILE A 5 1.06 -1.20 2.20
N ARG A 6 1.55 0.00 1.89
CA ARG A 6 1.12 1.20 2.63
C ARG A 6 -0.23 1.66 2.13
N THR A 7 -1.20 1.81 3.03
CA THR A 7 -2.55 2.29 2.71
C THR A 7 -2.70 3.77 3.05
N TYR A 8 -3.32 4.54 2.15
CA TYR A 8 -3.57 5.96 2.33
C TYR A 8 -5.06 6.27 2.41
N ASN A 9 -5.43 7.11 3.38
CA ASN A 9 -6.81 7.44 3.74
C ASN A 9 -7.63 6.18 4.13
N GLN A 10 -8.95 6.32 4.25
CA GLN A 10 -9.84 5.20 4.53
C GLN A 10 -10.06 4.36 3.25
N ILE A 11 -9.50 3.15 3.26
CA ILE A 11 -9.81 2.09 2.29
C ILE A 11 -10.93 1.22 2.85
N ALA A 12 -11.94 0.91 2.03
CA ALA A 12 -13.05 0.07 2.44
C ALA A 12 -12.56 -1.35 2.80
N VAL A 13 -13.13 -1.95 3.85
CA VAL A 13 -12.78 -3.30 4.33
C VAL A 13 -12.82 -4.34 3.21
N ARG A 14 -13.86 -4.33 2.38
CA ARG A 14 -13.99 -5.23 1.22
C ARG A 14 -12.82 -5.12 0.24
N GLY A 15 -12.21 -3.94 0.11
CA GLY A 15 -11.01 -3.76 -0.70
C GLY A 15 -9.78 -4.40 -0.06
N LEU A 16 -9.63 -4.24 1.26
CA LEU A 16 -8.52 -4.82 2.03
C LEU A 16 -8.57 -6.37 2.06
N GLU A 17 -9.76 -6.96 2.05
CA GLU A 17 -9.96 -8.42 1.99
C GLU A 17 -9.37 -9.08 0.74
N ARG A 18 -9.13 -8.31 -0.34
CA ARG A 18 -8.46 -8.80 -1.56
C ARG A 18 -6.97 -9.09 -1.36
N PHE A 19 -6.40 -8.68 -0.22
CA PHE A 19 -5.00 -8.87 0.13
C PHE A 19 -4.88 -9.90 1.27
N PRO A 20 -4.77 -11.20 0.95
CA PRO A 20 -4.70 -12.25 1.97
C PRO A 20 -3.45 -12.11 2.86
N ARG A 21 -3.64 -12.17 4.19
CA ARG A 21 -2.60 -11.96 5.21
C ARG A 21 -1.40 -12.90 5.13
N GLN A 22 -1.53 -14.05 4.47
CA GLN A 22 -0.41 -14.96 4.22
C GLN A 22 0.63 -14.36 3.25
N ARG A 23 0.21 -13.42 2.40
CA ARG A 23 1.06 -12.81 1.36
C ARG A 23 1.27 -11.32 1.53
N TYR A 24 0.40 -10.63 2.27
CA TYR A 24 0.39 -9.18 2.35
C TYR A 24 0.33 -8.68 3.78
N GLU A 25 1.14 -7.67 4.06
CA GLU A 25 1.10 -6.82 5.24
C GLU A 25 0.52 -5.46 4.82
N LEU A 26 -0.56 -5.02 5.46
CA LEU A 26 -1.21 -3.74 5.16
C LEU A 26 -1.16 -2.85 6.39
N GLY A 27 -0.91 -1.56 6.18
CA GLY A 27 -0.90 -0.58 7.26
C GLY A 27 -0.66 0.85 6.78
N THR A 28 -1.02 1.84 7.60
CA THR A 28 -0.81 3.26 7.30
C THR A 28 0.62 3.72 7.58
N GLU A 29 1.32 3.04 8.49
CA GLU A 29 2.67 3.39 8.98
C GLU A 29 3.77 2.43 8.49
N ILE A 30 3.54 1.74 7.38
CA ILE A 30 4.55 0.85 6.79
C ILE A 30 5.69 1.70 6.20
N ALA A 31 6.88 1.58 6.78
CA ALA A 31 8.13 2.08 6.21
C ALA A 31 8.59 1.20 5.04
N ASP A 32 9.19 1.83 4.02
CA ASP A 32 9.70 1.21 2.79
C ASP A 32 8.75 0.16 2.18
N PRO A 33 7.51 0.55 1.83
CA PRO A 33 6.53 -0.37 1.30
C PRO A 33 6.93 -0.87 -0.09
N ASP A 34 6.56 -2.11 -0.42
CA ASP A 34 6.69 -2.62 -1.79
C ASP A 34 5.59 -2.04 -2.69
N SER A 35 4.45 -1.59 -2.14
CA SER A 35 3.35 -0.99 -2.91
C SER A 35 2.55 0.02 -2.09
N LYS A 36 1.87 0.95 -2.79
CA LYS A 36 0.96 1.94 -2.18
C LYS A 36 -0.47 1.69 -2.65
N LEU A 37 -1.43 1.64 -1.72
CA LEU A 37 -2.86 1.54 -2.00
C LEU A 37 -3.56 2.81 -1.51
N LEU A 38 -4.23 3.53 -2.40
CA LEU A 38 -4.69 4.89 -2.10
C LEU A 38 -6.12 5.16 -2.55
N ARG A 39 -6.76 6.11 -1.86
CA ARG A 39 -8.06 6.69 -2.22
C ARG A 39 -7.97 8.20 -2.14
N SER A 40 -8.15 8.89 -3.27
CA SER A 40 -8.15 10.36 -3.35
C SER A 40 -6.98 11.01 -2.58
N ASN A 41 -5.81 10.37 -2.61
CA ASN A 41 -4.59 10.87 -2.00
C ASN A 41 -3.67 11.35 -3.13
N LYS A 42 -3.13 12.56 -2.98
CA LYS A 42 -2.23 13.14 -3.98
C LYS A 42 -0.81 12.67 -3.68
N LEU A 43 -0.22 11.94 -4.61
CA LEU A 43 1.20 11.59 -4.57
C LEU A 43 2.05 12.69 -5.21
N THR A 44 3.29 12.81 -4.75
CA THR A 44 4.34 13.59 -5.42
C THR A 44 5.39 12.65 -6.04
N GLU A 45 6.38 13.20 -6.73
CA GLU A 45 7.48 12.39 -7.27
C GLU A 45 8.30 11.73 -6.14
N ASP A 46 8.50 12.44 -5.02
CA ASP A 46 9.19 11.92 -3.83
C ASP A 46 8.50 10.69 -3.21
N ASP A 47 7.21 10.48 -3.50
CA ASP A 47 6.49 9.29 -3.08
C ASP A 47 6.90 8.03 -3.86
N VAL A 48 7.51 8.17 -5.03
CA VAL A 48 7.90 7.04 -5.89
C VAL A 48 9.37 6.71 -5.63
N GLN A 49 9.59 5.79 -4.69
CA GLN A 49 10.91 5.28 -4.36
C GLN A 49 11.31 4.13 -5.31
N ASP A 50 12.61 3.92 -5.54
CA ASP A 50 13.13 2.90 -6.47
C ASP A 50 12.59 1.49 -6.24
N ARG A 51 12.25 1.15 -4.98
CA ARG A 51 11.75 -0.17 -4.61
C ARG A 51 10.23 -0.34 -4.85
N LEU A 52 9.51 0.74 -5.14
CA LEU A 52 8.07 0.73 -5.30
C LEU A 52 7.69 -0.10 -6.54
N ARG A 53 6.87 -1.13 -6.34
CA ARG A 53 6.48 -2.08 -7.39
C ARG A 53 5.14 -1.76 -8.02
N ALA A 54 4.25 -1.12 -7.26
CA ALA A 54 2.89 -0.83 -7.71
C ALA A 54 2.24 0.31 -6.93
N ILE A 55 1.31 0.98 -7.60
CA ILE A 55 0.36 1.97 -7.05
C ILE A 55 -1.03 1.55 -7.52
N ALA A 56 -2.00 1.53 -6.61
CA ALA A 56 -3.40 1.19 -6.90
C ALA A 56 -4.39 2.08 -6.15
#